data_AF-A0A0Q6FAZ5-F1
#
_entry.id   AF-A0A0Q6FAZ5-F1
#
_cell.length_a   1.000
_cell.length_b   1.000
_cell.length_c   1.000
_cell.angle_alpha   90.00
_cell.angle_beta   90.00
_cell.angle_gamma   90.00
#
_symmetry.space_group_name_H-M   'P 1'
#
loop_
_entity.id
_entity.type
_entity.pdbx_description
1 polymer ?
#
loop_
_entity_poly.entity_id
_entity_poly.type
_entity_poly.pdbx_seq_one_letter_code
_entity_poly.pdbx_strand_id
1 'polypeptide(L)'
;MSLAASCPRCTSPVSGEGSSFACLTHGPTDPLWRPDVAGYDAFAELVGRIDDAPTYLPWPMSPGWTIADFGCVGEGPRVRATVTTIVGTSDLDGDVEVTVVSEDPGVGLGARCSGTTYDDPGPQISNGPPAIKVRAGGRPVPLWLVDGTGDDDELLARATFAGEADGRWLWLVMRPASAALLLSDDWLLADVTGFGPEALEMPFGGPRPTW
;
A
#
# COMPACT_ATOMS: atom_id res chain seq x y z
N MET A 1 3.27 -8.01 -21.45
CA MET A 1 2.68 -8.05 -20.10
C MET A 1 2.96 -6.71 -19.47
N SER A 2 1.94 -5.99 -19.01
CA SER A 2 2.12 -4.66 -18.44
C SER A 2 2.64 -4.71 -16.99
N LEU A 3 2.55 -5.88 -16.36
CA LEU A 3 2.94 -6.13 -14.97
C LEU A 3 4.24 -6.97 -14.89
N ALA A 4 5.13 -6.55 -13.99
CA ALA A 4 6.38 -7.25 -13.65
C ALA A 4 6.26 -7.93 -12.28
N ALA A 5 6.83 -9.14 -12.16
CA ALA A 5 6.87 -9.91 -10.92
C ALA A 5 8.12 -9.59 -10.10
N SER A 6 7.93 -9.33 -8.80
CA SER A 6 9.02 -9.12 -7.83
C SER A 6 8.69 -9.77 -6.49
N CYS A 7 9.66 -9.80 -5.58
CA CYS A 7 9.42 -10.28 -4.22
C CYS A 7 8.57 -9.26 -3.43
N PRO A 8 7.58 -9.67 -2.62
CA PRO A 8 6.87 -8.75 -1.74
C PRO A 8 7.77 -8.17 -0.63
N ARG A 9 8.81 -8.90 -0.22
CA ARG A 9 9.71 -8.54 0.91
C ARG A 9 10.97 -7.77 0.51
N CYS A 10 11.35 -7.78 -0.77
CA CYS A 10 12.48 -6.98 -1.29
C CYS A 10 12.27 -6.59 -2.75
N THR A 11 13.18 -5.81 -3.32
CA THR A 11 13.11 -5.32 -4.70
C THR A 11 13.57 -6.35 -5.75
N SER A 12 14.04 -7.53 -5.34
CA SER A 12 14.58 -8.52 -6.27
C SER A 12 13.49 -9.16 -7.15
N PRO A 13 13.81 -9.49 -8.41
CA PRO A 13 12.91 -10.29 -9.24
C PRO A 13 12.73 -11.67 -8.62
N VAL A 14 11.59 -12.30 -8.92
CA VAL A 14 11.33 -13.69 -8.57
C VAL A 14 11.46 -14.57 -9.82
N SER A 15 11.94 -15.79 -9.63
CA SER A 15 11.99 -16.81 -10.68
C SER A 15 10.95 -17.87 -10.42
N GLY A 16 10.33 -18.39 -11.48
CA GLY A 16 9.26 -19.36 -11.37
C GLY A 16 8.27 -19.30 -12.52
N GLU A 17 7.34 -20.25 -12.51
CA GLU A 17 6.23 -20.33 -13.47
C GLU A 17 4.96 -20.76 -12.73
N GLY A 18 3.80 -20.35 -13.26
CA GLY A 18 2.49 -20.71 -12.71
C GLY A 18 2.30 -20.22 -11.27
N SER A 19 2.30 -21.14 -10.31
CA SER A 19 2.09 -20.86 -8.87
C SER A 19 3.32 -21.14 -8.02
N SER A 20 4.49 -21.32 -8.64
CA SER A 20 5.73 -21.69 -7.95
C SER A 20 6.82 -20.67 -8.24
N PHE A 21 6.83 -19.59 -7.45
CA PHE A 21 7.83 -18.54 -7.52
C PHE A 21 8.74 -18.58 -6.29
N ALA A 22 9.98 -18.14 -6.49
CA ALA A 22 10.94 -17.99 -5.41
C ALA A 22 11.79 -16.72 -5.58
N CYS A 23 12.07 -16.09 -4.45
CA CYS A 23 13.09 -15.06 -4.32
C CYS A 23 14.40 -15.71 -3.88
N LEU A 24 15.54 -15.26 -4.41
CA LEU A 24 16.85 -15.77 -3.99
C LEU A 24 17.14 -15.53 -2.50
N THR A 25 16.58 -14.47 -1.93
CA THR A 25 16.78 -14.10 -0.51
C THR A 25 15.75 -14.75 0.41
N HIS A 26 14.48 -14.78 -0.01
CA HIS A 26 13.36 -15.17 0.86
C HIS A 26 12.78 -16.55 0.56
N GLY A 27 13.28 -17.25 -0.46
CA GLY A 27 12.79 -18.57 -0.85
C GLY A 27 11.42 -18.52 -1.51
N PRO A 28 10.60 -19.59 -1.38
CA PRO A 28 9.27 -19.66 -1.98
C PRO A 28 8.38 -18.47 -1.55
N THR A 29 7.80 -17.77 -2.52
CA THR A 29 6.96 -16.59 -2.28
C THR A 29 5.92 -16.46 -3.38
N ASP A 30 4.75 -15.93 -3.05
CA ASP A 30 3.84 -15.42 -4.07
C ASP A 30 4.44 -14.13 -4.66
N PRO A 31 4.40 -13.96 -6.00
CA PRO A 31 4.96 -12.77 -6.67
C PRO A 31 4.11 -11.53 -6.38
N LEU A 32 4.77 -10.40 -6.16
CA LEU A 32 4.19 -9.07 -6.27
C LEU A 32 4.16 -8.65 -7.74
N TRP A 33 2.96 -8.50 -8.29
CA TRP A 33 2.71 -7.96 -9.63
C TRP A 33 2.46 -6.46 -9.55
N ARG A 34 3.28 -5.67 -10.24
CA ARG A 34 3.16 -4.20 -10.34
C ARG A 34 3.42 -3.75 -11.78
N PRO A 35 2.81 -2.65 -12.24
CA PRO A 35 3.14 -2.09 -13.54
C PRO A 35 4.51 -1.42 -13.52
N ASP A 36 5.14 -1.32 -14.69
CA ASP A 36 6.31 -0.45 -14.85
C ASP A 36 5.93 1.04 -14.86
N VAL A 37 4.76 1.35 -15.42
CA VAL A 37 4.16 2.69 -15.47
C VAL A 37 2.68 2.58 -15.13
N ALA A 38 2.23 3.35 -14.13
CA ALA A 38 0.82 3.38 -13.75
C ALA A 38 -0.05 3.96 -14.86
N GLY A 39 -1.16 3.28 -15.15
CA GLY A 39 -2.10 3.69 -16.18
C GLY A 39 -3.36 2.85 -16.14
N TYR A 40 -4.40 3.32 -16.81
CA TYR A 40 -5.73 2.72 -16.77
C TYR A 40 -5.74 1.24 -17.20
N ASP A 41 -5.10 0.90 -18.33
CA ASP A 41 -5.09 -0.48 -18.84
C ASP A 41 -4.41 -1.45 -17.88
N ALA A 42 -3.30 -1.03 -17.27
CA ALA A 42 -2.58 -1.84 -16.28
C ALA A 42 -3.37 -1.97 -14.97
N PHE A 43 -4.13 -0.93 -14.60
CA PHE A 43 -4.99 -0.95 -13.43
C PHE A 43 -6.18 -1.89 -13.65
N ALA A 44 -6.80 -1.84 -14.83
CA ALA A 44 -7.84 -2.79 -15.22
C ALA A 44 -7.32 -4.24 -15.26
N GLU A 45 -6.08 -4.46 -15.77
CA GLU A 45 -5.42 -5.77 -15.69
C GLU A 45 -5.23 -6.21 -14.23
N LEU A 46 -4.81 -5.32 -13.33
CA LEU A 46 -4.64 -5.62 -11.91
C LEU A 46 -5.97 -5.98 -11.24
N VAL A 47 -7.01 -5.15 -11.42
CA VAL A 47 -8.34 -5.40 -10.84
C VAL A 47 -8.89 -6.74 -11.33
N GLY A 48 -8.68 -7.09 -12.60
CA GLY A 48 -9.06 -8.41 -13.13
C GLY A 48 -8.30 -9.60 -12.51
N ARG A 49 -7.17 -9.37 -11.83
CA ARG A 49 -6.42 -10.40 -11.07
C ARG A 49 -6.90 -10.54 -9.62
N ILE A 50 -7.68 -9.59 -9.13
CA ILE A 50 -8.13 -9.52 -7.75
C ILE A 50 -9.58 -9.97 -7.69
N ASP A 51 -9.87 -11.02 -6.91
CA ASP A 51 -11.23 -11.52 -6.74
C ASP A 51 -11.90 -10.83 -5.52
N ASP A 52 -11.39 -11.12 -4.31
CA ASP A 52 -12.00 -10.67 -3.05
C ASP A 52 -11.10 -9.77 -2.18
N ALA A 53 -9.85 -9.50 -2.60
CA ALA A 53 -8.92 -8.74 -1.77
C ALA A 53 -9.17 -7.23 -1.89
N PRO A 54 -9.39 -6.51 -0.77
CA PRO A 54 -9.68 -5.10 -0.84
C PRO A 54 -8.48 -4.33 -1.36
N THR A 55 -8.72 -3.35 -2.23
CA THR A 55 -7.68 -2.44 -2.73
C THR A 55 -8.07 -1.02 -2.35
N TYR A 56 -7.38 -0.44 -1.38
CA TYR A 56 -7.84 0.79 -0.74
C TYR A 56 -7.17 2.04 -1.31
N LEU A 57 -7.96 3.05 -1.65
CA LEU A 57 -7.49 4.40 -1.94
C LEU A 57 -8.13 5.43 -0.99
N PRO A 58 -7.40 6.48 -0.58
CA PRO A 58 -8.01 7.67 0.00
C PRO A 58 -9.09 8.23 -0.94
N TRP A 59 -10.31 8.37 -0.42
CA TRP A 59 -11.47 8.80 -1.20
C TRP A 59 -12.34 9.84 -0.45
N PRO A 60 -12.84 10.89 -1.12
CA PRO A 60 -12.48 11.28 -2.48
C PRO A 60 -11.00 11.68 -2.55
N MET A 61 -10.36 11.42 -3.69
CA MET A 61 -9.00 11.90 -3.91
C MET A 61 -8.99 13.42 -3.91
N SER A 62 -7.98 14.01 -3.26
CA SER A 62 -7.80 15.46 -3.28
C SER A 62 -7.54 15.96 -4.71
N PRO A 63 -8.02 17.15 -5.09
CA PRO A 63 -7.82 17.68 -6.44
C PRO A 63 -6.33 17.70 -6.83
N GLY A 64 -6.02 17.23 -8.04
CA GLY A 64 -4.65 17.19 -8.57
C GLY A 64 -3.81 16.00 -8.09
N TRP A 65 -4.33 15.16 -7.21
CA TRP A 65 -3.67 13.91 -6.82
C TRP A 65 -3.84 12.85 -7.89
N THR A 66 -2.87 11.95 -8.02
CA THR A 66 -2.82 10.90 -9.03
C THR A 66 -2.39 9.57 -8.42
N ILE A 67 -2.82 8.46 -9.03
CA ILE A 67 -2.34 7.12 -8.72
C ILE A 67 -0.99 6.93 -9.43
N ALA A 68 0.07 6.85 -8.64
CA ALA A 68 1.44 6.72 -9.13
C ALA A 68 1.88 5.26 -9.28
N ASP A 69 1.30 4.35 -8.50
CA ASP A 69 1.64 2.94 -8.52
C ASP A 69 0.57 2.07 -7.84
N PHE A 70 0.51 0.80 -8.21
CA PHE A 70 -0.39 -0.18 -7.62
C PHE A 70 0.11 -1.60 -7.85
N GLY A 71 -0.35 -2.56 -7.06
CA GLY A 71 0.05 -3.95 -7.23
C GLY A 71 -0.72 -4.93 -6.36
N CYS A 72 -0.54 -6.22 -6.64
CA CYS A 72 -1.10 -7.31 -5.85
C CYS A 72 -0.09 -8.45 -5.70
N VAL A 73 -0.17 -9.17 -4.58
CA VAL A 73 0.64 -10.36 -4.31
C VAL A 73 -0.22 -11.59 -4.52
N GLY A 74 0.17 -12.46 -5.45
CA GLY A 74 -0.64 -13.62 -5.86
C GLY A 74 -1.67 -13.27 -6.94
N GLU A 75 -2.67 -14.14 -7.12
CA GLU A 75 -3.69 -14.03 -8.18
C GLU A 75 -5.02 -14.70 -7.74
N GLY A 76 -6.15 -14.14 -8.19
CA GLY A 76 -7.50 -14.62 -7.96
C GLY A 76 -7.85 -14.70 -6.46
N PRO A 77 -8.42 -15.81 -5.96
CA PRO A 77 -8.75 -15.97 -4.54
C PRO A 77 -7.50 -16.14 -3.65
N ARG A 78 -6.30 -16.14 -4.25
CA ARG A 78 -5.01 -16.22 -3.54
C ARG A 78 -4.31 -14.87 -3.48
N VAL A 79 -4.98 -13.76 -3.76
CA VAL A 79 -4.39 -12.44 -3.55
C VAL A 79 -4.19 -12.21 -2.06
N ARG A 80 -2.94 -12.23 -1.63
CA ARG A 80 -2.54 -12.11 -0.22
C ARG A 80 -2.22 -10.69 0.18
N ALA A 81 -1.95 -9.80 -0.77
CA ALA A 81 -1.76 -8.39 -0.50
C ALA A 81 -2.12 -7.52 -1.70
N THR A 82 -2.51 -6.28 -1.42
CA THR A 82 -2.73 -5.22 -2.41
C THR A 82 -1.96 -3.98 -1.95
N VAL A 83 -1.50 -3.18 -2.90
CA VAL A 83 -0.86 -1.90 -2.63
C VAL A 83 -1.33 -0.87 -3.64
N THR A 84 -1.52 0.35 -3.18
CA THR A 84 -1.71 1.52 -4.03
C THR A 84 -0.90 2.67 -3.48
N THR A 85 -0.31 3.47 -4.37
CA THR A 85 0.37 4.70 -4.01
C THR A 85 -0.26 5.84 -4.78
N ILE A 86 -0.72 6.85 -4.04
CA ILE A 86 -1.14 8.12 -4.61
C ILE A 86 -0.13 9.20 -4.27
N VAL A 87 0.01 10.15 -5.18
CA VAL A 87 0.85 11.32 -5.01
C VAL A 87 0.05 12.56 -5.32
N GLY A 88 0.42 13.67 -4.70
CA GLY A 88 -0.16 14.98 -4.98
C GLY A 88 0.59 16.06 -4.24
N THR A 89 0.04 17.25 -4.25
CA THR A 89 0.60 18.36 -3.48
C THR A 89 -0.31 18.75 -2.32
N SER A 90 0.30 19.24 -1.25
CA SER A 90 -0.37 19.88 -0.13
C SER A 90 0.25 21.25 0.13
N ASP A 91 -0.55 22.15 0.71
CA ASP A 91 -0.08 23.50 1.04
C ASP A 91 1.02 23.51 2.12
N LEU A 92 1.04 22.48 3.00
CA LEU A 92 1.97 22.38 4.11
C LEU A 92 3.30 21.72 3.71
N ASP A 93 3.24 20.64 2.94
CA ASP A 93 4.37 19.74 2.72
C ASP A 93 4.90 19.76 1.28
N GLY A 94 4.23 20.45 0.35
CA GLY A 94 4.55 20.36 -1.06
C GLY A 94 4.19 18.96 -1.58
N ASP A 95 5.14 18.25 -2.18
CA ASP A 95 4.92 16.91 -2.72
C ASP A 95 4.67 15.89 -1.60
N VAL A 96 3.53 15.20 -1.69
CA VAL A 96 3.09 14.18 -0.73
C VAL A 96 2.86 12.86 -1.46
N GLU A 97 3.35 11.78 -0.86
CA GLU A 97 3.09 10.39 -1.26
C GLU A 97 2.37 9.66 -0.14
N VAL A 98 1.36 8.88 -0.51
CA VAL A 98 0.59 8.03 0.40
C VAL A 98 0.48 6.64 -0.19
N THR A 99 1.13 5.67 0.44
CA THR A 99 1.02 4.26 0.10
C THR A 99 0.11 3.56 1.10
N VAL A 100 -0.91 2.87 0.59
CA VAL A 100 -1.82 2.02 1.37
C VAL A 100 -1.54 0.57 1.00
N VAL A 101 -1.35 -0.30 2.00
CA VAL A 101 -1.18 -1.74 1.82
C VAL A 101 -2.23 -2.48 2.65
N SER A 102 -2.95 -3.41 2.02
CA SER A 102 -3.76 -4.40 2.73
C SER A 102 -3.14 -5.77 2.52
N GLU A 103 -2.74 -6.48 3.56
CA GLU A 103 -2.08 -7.78 3.43
C GLU A 103 -2.49 -8.80 4.49
N ASP A 104 -2.47 -10.08 4.10
CA ASP A 104 -2.48 -11.19 5.04
C ASP A 104 -1.19 -11.16 5.89
N PRO A 105 -1.25 -11.65 7.14
CA PRO A 105 -0.05 -11.81 7.96
C PRO A 105 1.07 -12.60 7.26
N GLY A 106 2.30 -12.10 7.38
CA GLY A 106 3.52 -12.74 6.88
C GLY A 106 3.79 -12.55 5.38
N VAL A 107 3.07 -11.68 4.67
CA VAL A 107 3.45 -11.32 3.30
C VAL A 107 4.69 -10.42 3.30
N GLY A 108 4.69 -9.37 4.12
CA GLY A 108 5.80 -8.45 4.33
C GLY A 108 5.90 -7.35 3.26
N LEU A 109 4.82 -7.10 2.51
CA LEU A 109 4.75 -5.98 1.57
C LEU A 109 4.63 -4.65 2.31
N GLY A 110 3.80 -4.59 3.35
CA GLY A 110 3.67 -3.40 4.19
C GLY A 110 5.01 -3.03 4.81
N ALA A 111 5.68 -4.01 5.40
CA ALA A 111 7.03 -3.87 5.94
C ALA A 111 8.04 -3.32 4.92
N ARG A 112 8.02 -3.84 3.68
CA ARG A 112 8.86 -3.34 2.58
C ARG A 112 8.56 -1.86 2.29
N CYS A 113 7.28 -1.50 2.12
CA CYS A 113 6.85 -0.12 1.87
C CYS A 113 7.25 0.84 3.00
N SER A 114 7.20 0.34 4.24
CA SER A 114 7.47 1.04 5.48
C SER A 114 8.94 1.06 5.89
N GLY A 115 9.81 0.30 5.21
CA GLY A 115 11.22 0.13 5.59
C GLY A 115 11.39 -0.36 7.02
N THR A 116 10.58 -1.33 7.45
CA THR A 116 10.73 -2.00 8.76
C THR A 116 11.62 -3.24 8.66
N THR A 117 12.17 -3.71 9.79
CA THR A 117 13.02 -4.92 9.79
C THR A 117 12.21 -6.21 9.62
N TYR A 118 11.03 -6.27 10.23
CA TYR A 118 10.20 -7.47 10.32
C TYR A 118 9.06 -7.41 9.31
N ASP A 119 8.51 -8.57 8.94
CA ASP A 119 7.39 -8.73 8.01
C ASP A 119 6.01 -8.48 8.67
N ASP A 120 6.02 -8.01 9.91
CA ASP A 120 4.85 -7.54 10.66
C ASP A 120 5.07 -6.12 11.22
N PRO A 121 4.00 -5.42 11.64
CA PRO A 121 4.11 -4.05 12.17
C PRO A 121 4.74 -3.92 13.55
N GLY A 122 5.15 -5.03 14.18
CA GLY A 122 5.80 -5.05 15.48
C GLY A 122 4.85 -5.04 16.69
N PRO A 123 5.42 -5.17 17.90
CA PRO A 123 4.67 -5.27 19.16
C PRO A 123 3.97 -3.97 19.61
N GLN A 124 4.21 -2.85 18.92
CA GLN A 124 3.60 -1.55 19.22
C GLN A 124 2.11 -1.53 18.91
N ILE A 125 1.64 -2.43 18.03
CA ILE A 125 0.22 -2.51 17.68
C ILE A 125 -0.60 -2.86 18.93
N SER A 126 -1.65 -2.06 19.17
CA SER A 126 -2.49 -2.15 20.38
C SER A 126 -1.76 -1.85 21.70
N ASN A 127 -0.53 -1.34 21.67
CA ASN A 127 0.14 -0.81 22.85
C ASN A 127 -0.17 0.69 23.01
N GLY A 128 -1.11 1.01 23.89
CA GLY A 128 -1.57 2.39 24.11
C GLY A 128 -2.62 2.86 23.09
N PRO A 129 -2.99 4.16 23.14
CA PRO A 129 -4.00 4.70 22.24
C PRO A 129 -3.50 4.71 20.78
N PRO A 130 -4.41 4.50 19.80
CA PRO A 130 -4.04 4.62 18.39
C PRO A 130 -3.64 6.07 18.07
N ALA A 131 -2.71 6.22 17.14
CA ALA A 131 -2.23 7.53 16.68
C ALA A 131 -3.26 8.20 15.77
N ILE A 132 -3.90 7.42 14.90
CA ILE A 132 -4.93 7.88 13.97
C ILE A 132 -6.06 6.86 13.84
N LYS A 133 -7.18 7.26 13.24
CA LYS A 133 -8.28 6.39 12.85
C LYS A 133 -8.65 6.66 11.40
N VAL A 134 -8.81 5.60 10.63
CA VAL A 134 -9.28 5.66 9.24
C VAL A 134 -10.58 4.87 9.10
N ARG A 135 -11.32 5.06 8.01
CA ARG A 135 -12.48 4.23 7.68
C ARG A 135 -12.16 3.36 6.46
N ALA A 136 -11.91 2.08 6.66
CA ALA A 136 -11.67 1.11 5.59
C ALA A 136 -12.90 0.20 5.43
N GLY A 137 -13.41 0.03 4.21
CA GLY A 137 -14.62 -0.77 3.97
C GLY A 137 -15.84 -0.27 4.77
N GLY A 138 -15.89 1.03 5.07
CA GLY A 138 -16.93 1.65 5.89
C GLY A 138 -16.79 1.46 7.41
N ARG A 139 -15.78 0.71 7.88
CA ARG A 139 -15.53 0.44 9.31
C ARG A 139 -14.38 1.29 9.86
N PRO A 140 -14.47 1.82 11.09
CA PRO A 140 -13.35 2.52 11.70
C PRO A 140 -12.23 1.52 12.04
N VAL A 141 -11.02 1.82 11.57
CA VAL A 141 -9.80 1.04 11.81
C VAL A 141 -8.82 1.93 12.57
N PRO A 142 -8.51 1.60 13.84
CA PRO A 142 -7.46 2.29 14.58
C PRO A 142 -6.08 1.92 13.99
N LEU A 143 -5.22 2.92 13.80
CA LEU A 143 -3.83 2.69 13.37
C LEU A 143 -2.85 3.26 14.40
N TRP A 144 -1.80 2.50 14.68
CA TRP A 144 -0.70 2.86 15.57
C TRP A 144 0.51 3.26 14.74
N LEU A 145 1.31 4.18 15.27
CA LEU A 145 2.59 4.54 14.67
C LEU A 145 3.53 3.32 14.76
N VAL A 146 4.19 3.01 13.65
CA VAL A 146 5.18 1.94 13.55
C VAL A 146 6.55 2.60 13.40
N ASP A 147 7.49 2.20 14.26
CA ASP A 147 8.85 2.70 14.21
C ASP A 147 9.58 2.15 12.98
N GLY A 148 10.14 3.05 12.18
CA GLY A 148 11.06 2.68 11.11
C GLY A 148 12.44 2.27 11.65
N THR A 149 13.31 1.74 10.77
CA THR A 149 14.66 1.31 11.15
C THR A 149 15.75 2.35 10.91
N GLY A 150 15.36 3.55 10.48
CA GLY A 150 16.27 4.59 10.01
C GLY A 150 16.73 5.56 11.10
N ASP A 151 17.77 6.33 10.76
CA ASP A 151 18.26 7.45 11.58
C ASP A 151 17.24 8.61 11.60
N ASP A 152 17.50 9.65 12.40
CA ASP A 152 16.58 10.78 12.61
C ASP A 152 16.07 11.44 11.30
N ASP A 153 16.90 11.49 10.25
CA ASP A 153 16.52 12.01 8.93
C ASP A 153 15.46 11.12 8.23
N GLU A 154 15.52 9.80 8.40
CA GLU A 154 14.51 8.88 7.87
C GLU A 154 13.17 8.98 8.63
N LEU A 155 13.22 9.30 9.93
CA LEU A 155 12.02 9.53 10.74
C LEU A 155 11.27 10.79 10.29
N LEU A 156 11.97 11.79 9.76
CA LEU A 156 11.35 12.97 9.15
C LEU A 156 10.88 12.71 7.71
N ALA A 157 11.52 11.78 7.01
CA ALA A 157 11.17 11.44 5.63
C ALA A 157 9.88 10.63 5.50
N ARG A 158 9.47 9.88 6.53
CA ARG A 158 8.31 8.97 6.45
C ARG A 158 7.60 8.75 7.78
N ALA A 159 6.28 8.79 7.77
CA ALA A 159 5.43 8.31 8.85
C ALA A 159 4.77 6.99 8.42
N THR A 160 4.85 5.96 9.27
CA THR A 160 4.18 4.68 9.03
C THR A 160 3.17 4.41 10.12
N PHE A 161 1.97 4.05 9.70
CA PHE A 161 0.91 3.58 10.59
C PHE A 161 0.47 2.19 10.18
N ALA A 162 0.09 1.38 11.16
CA ALA A 162 -0.51 0.08 10.89
C ALA A 162 -1.61 -0.26 11.89
N GLY A 163 -2.56 -1.07 11.45
CA GLY A 163 -3.62 -1.65 12.26
C GLY A 163 -4.24 -2.83 11.52
N GLU A 164 -5.38 -3.31 12.00
CA GLU A 164 -6.01 -4.52 11.46
C GLU A 164 -7.42 -4.22 10.95
N ALA A 165 -7.69 -4.66 9.73
CA ALA A 165 -8.99 -4.55 9.07
C ALA A 165 -9.38 -5.92 8.48
N ASP A 166 -10.47 -6.51 8.99
CA ASP A 166 -11.03 -7.78 8.51
C ASP A 166 -10.01 -8.94 8.46
N GLY A 167 -9.15 -9.05 9.48
CA GLY A 167 -8.13 -10.09 9.61
C GLY A 167 -6.86 -9.83 8.82
N ARG A 168 -6.72 -8.65 8.20
CA ARG A 168 -5.56 -8.22 7.42
C ARG A 168 -4.85 -7.05 8.05
N TRP A 169 -3.54 -7.01 7.88
CA TRP A 169 -2.77 -5.80 8.18
C TRP A 169 -3.13 -4.71 7.19
N LEU A 170 -3.48 -3.54 7.71
CA LEU A 170 -3.65 -2.32 6.97
C LEU A 170 -2.51 -1.38 7.32
N TRP A 171 -1.68 -1.08 6.33
CA TRP A 171 -0.56 -0.14 6.46
C TRP A 171 -0.87 1.15 5.72
N LEU A 172 -0.48 2.26 6.35
CA LEU A 172 -0.51 3.58 5.76
C LEU A 172 0.89 4.20 5.88
N VAL A 173 1.52 4.47 4.74
CA VAL A 173 2.86 5.01 4.67
C VAL A 173 2.80 6.37 4.00
N MET A 174 3.25 7.41 4.69
CA MET A 174 3.18 8.79 4.22
C MET A 174 4.58 9.38 4.11
N ARG A 175 4.83 10.10 3.01
CA ARG A 175 6.06 10.86 2.79
C ARG A 175 5.70 12.28 2.34
N PRO A 176 6.29 13.34 2.92
CA PRO A 176 7.13 13.33 4.12
C PRO A 176 6.35 12.90 5.37
N ALA A 177 7.04 12.66 6.50
CA ALA A 177 6.38 12.25 7.74
C ALA A 177 5.34 13.29 8.23
N SER A 178 5.62 14.57 8.01
CA SER A 178 4.74 15.69 8.35
C SER A 178 3.41 15.68 7.60
N ALA A 179 3.31 14.98 6.46
CA ALA A 179 2.04 14.79 5.75
C ALA A 179 0.99 14.06 6.60
N ALA A 180 1.41 13.32 7.63
CA ALA A 180 0.48 12.75 8.61
C ALA A 180 -0.33 13.82 9.38
N LEU A 181 0.15 15.07 9.46
CA LEU A 181 -0.58 16.18 10.07
C LEU A 181 -1.75 16.66 9.21
N LEU A 182 -1.73 16.34 7.91
CA LEU A 182 -2.85 16.62 6.99
C LEU A 182 -4.02 15.68 7.21
N LEU A 183 -3.83 14.59 7.98
CA LEU A 183 -4.89 13.67 8.35
C LEU A 183 -5.83 14.37 9.34
N SER A 184 -6.89 14.98 8.82
CA SER A 184 -8.09 15.30 9.60
C SER A 184 -8.77 14.02 10.08
N ASP A 185 -9.61 14.12 11.11
CA ASP A 185 -10.36 12.98 11.63
C ASP A 185 -11.14 12.23 10.53
N ASP A 186 -11.04 10.89 10.55
CA ASP A 186 -11.78 9.90 9.75
C ASP A 186 -11.52 9.89 8.24
N TRP A 187 -10.25 9.82 7.83
CA TRP A 187 -9.90 9.60 6.43
C TRP A 187 -10.55 8.32 5.88
N LEU A 188 -11.27 8.45 4.77
CA LEU A 188 -12.01 7.34 4.16
C LEU A 188 -11.12 6.64 3.14
N LEU A 189 -10.90 5.35 3.38
CA LEU A 189 -10.25 4.42 2.47
C LEU A 189 -11.32 3.60 1.76
N ALA A 190 -11.60 3.97 0.51
CA ALA A 190 -12.57 3.28 -0.32
C ALA A 190 -11.92 2.12 -1.08
N ASP A 191 -12.66 1.03 -1.23
CA ASP A 191 -12.22 -0.13 -1.98
C ASP A 191 -12.50 0.07 -3.47
N VAL A 192 -11.45 0.21 -4.27
CA VAL A 192 -11.54 0.48 -5.71
C VAL A 192 -12.04 -0.72 -6.51
N THR A 193 -11.98 -1.93 -5.95
CA THR A 193 -12.56 -3.12 -6.60
C THR A 193 -14.08 -3.01 -6.71
N GLY A 194 -14.71 -2.25 -5.81
CA GLY A 194 -16.13 -1.95 -5.83
C GLY A 194 -16.51 -0.73 -6.69
N PHE A 195 -15.54 -0.04 -7.29
CA PHE A 195 -15.83 1.15 -8.10
C PHE A 195 -16.44 0.73 -9.45
N GLY A 196 -17.59 1.33 -9.76
CA GLY A 196 -18.23 1.20 -11.06
C GLY A 196 -17.68 2.23 -12.06
N PRO A 197 -18.53 3.06 -12.70
CA PRO A 197 -18.09 4.12 -13.62
C PRO A 197 -17.12 5.14 -13.01
N GLU A 198 -17.12 5.31 -11.68
CA GLU A 198 -16.24 6.22 -10.94
C GLU A 198 -14.75 5.87 -11.11
N ALA A 199 -14.43 4.61 -11.43
CA ALA A 199 -13.07 4.20 -11.77
C ALA A 199 -12.52 4.85 -13.07
N LEU A 200 -13.40 5.29 -13.98
CA LEU A 200 -13.01 5.93 -15.25
C LEU A 200 -12.42 7.32 -15.05
N GLU A 201 -12.68 7.97 -13.92
CA GLU A 201 -12.20 9.32 -13.62
C GLU A 201 -10.90 9.32 -12.80
N MET A 202 -10.33 8.15 -12.47
CA MET A 202 -9.12 8.06 -11.67
C MET A 202 -7.91 8.56 -12.46
N PRO A 203 -7.23 9.62 -12.01
CA PRO A 203 -6.06 10.13 -12.69
C PRO A 203 -4.82 9.29 -12.35
N PHE A 204 -4.05 8.91 -13.37
CA PHE A 204 -2.79 8.18 -13.21
C PHE A 204 -1.60 9.07 -13.56
N GLY A 205 -0.50 8.91 -12.83
CA GLY A 205 0.73 9.65 -13.08
C GLY A 205 1.55 9.90 -11.83
N GLY A 206 2.71 10.52 -12.01
CA GLY A 206 3.67 10.80 -10.95
C GLY A 206 4.82 9.78 -10.88
N PRO A 207 5.82 10.04 -10.02
CA PRO A 207 6.96 9.16 -9.85
C PRO A 207 6.55 7.87 -9.14
N ARG A 208 7.12 6.74 -9.56
CA ARG A 208 6.96 5.46 -8.88
C ARG A 208 7.65 5.52 -7.50
N PRO A 209 7.04 4.99 -6.43
CA PRO A 209 7.65 5.01 -5.10
C PRO A 209 8.90 4.12 -5.04
N THR A 210 9.84 4.49 -4.17
CA THR A 210 11.23 3.96 -4.15
C THR A 210 11.49 2.81 -3.16
N TRP A 211 10.44 2.14 -2.68
CA TRP A 211 10.53 1.01 -1.74
C TRP A 211 10.65 -0.38 -2.40
#